data_AF-A0A5M6ZJC7-F1
#
_entry.id   AF-A0A5M6ZJC7-F1
#
_cell.length_a   1.000
_cell.length_b   1.000
_cell.length_c   1.000
_cell.angle_alpha   90.00
_cell.angle_beta   90.00
_cell.angle_gamma   90.00
#
_symmetry.space_group_name_H-M   'P 1'
#
loop_
_entity.id
_entity.type
_entity.pdbx_description
1 polymer ?
#
loop_
_entity_poly.entity_id
_entity_poly.type
_entity_poly.pdbx_seq_one_letter_code
_entity_poly.pdbx_strand_id
1 'polypeptide(L)'
;MRDGLDAIETPRITVLAVFAMVMASVIALAVGWLGFQLWIPNVITFSNLIAQSANPTVEQGVYIFLSAGPLMAGGGLVLGWFSFLILRRPGAGWRLTLFLPMIWAVAVLAYMAVVSTVCEGRFACGL
;
A
#
# COMPACT_ATOMS: atom_id res chain seq x y z
N MET A 1 12.12 -4.63 44.82
CA MET A 1 11.40 -4.22 43.60
C MET A 1 12.36 -3.53 42.62
N ARG A 2 13.34 -4.24 42.05
CA ARG A 2 14.22 -3.64 41.02
C ARG A 2 14.98 -4.63 40.12
N ASP A 3 14.61 -5.91 40.08
CA ASP A 3 15.36 -6.93 39.32
C ASP A 3 14.65 -7.40 38.03
N GLY A 4 13.63 -6.67 37.58
CA GLY A 4 12.77 -7.08 36.45
C GLY A 4 12.94 -6.28 35.16
N LEU A 5 13.87 -5.30 35.09
CA LEU A 5 13.93 -4.34 33.97
C LEU A 5 15.05 -4.58 32.95
N ASP A 6 15.99 -5.51 33.21
CA ASP A 6 17.29 -5.52 32.49
C ASP A 6 17.44 -6.57 31.39
N ALA A 7 16.35 -7.20 30.95
CA ALA A 7 16.41 -8.10 29.81
C ALA A 7 15.28 -7.83 28.82
N ILE A 8 15.13 -6.58 28.35
CA ILE A 8 14.53 -6.38 27.03
C ILE A 8 15.57 -6.91 26.03
N GLU A 9 15.52 -8.22 25.79
CA GLU A 9 16.32 -8.91 24.80
C GLU A 9 15.99 -8.26 23.44
N THR A 10 16.83 -7.31 23.02
CA THR A 10 16.62 -6.65 21.74
C THR A 10 16.65 -7.72 20.66
N PRO A 11 15.57 -7.89 19.87
CA PRO A 11 15.51 -8.96 18.89
C PRO A 11 16.67 -8.79 17.91
N ARG A 12 17.59 -9.75 17.91
CA ARG A 12 18.78 -9.71 17.04
C ARG A 12 18.34 -9.83 15.60
N ILE A 13 18.97 -9.03 14.74
CA ILE A 13 18.79 -9.13 13.29
C ILE A 13 19.42 -10.44 12.83
N THR A 14 18.59 -11.40 12.45
CA THR A 14 19.03 -12.69 11.89
C THR A 14 19.14 -12.61 10.37
N VAL A 15 19.94 -13.49 9.76
CA VAL A 15 20.06 -13.60 8.30
C VAL A 15 18.68 -13.82 7.65
N LEU A 16 17.83 -14.62 8.30
CA LEU A 16 16.45 -14.85 7.88
C LEU A 16 15.62 -13.56 7.86
N ALA A 17 15.78 -12.69 8.86
CA ALA A 17 15.08 -11.41 8.91
C ALA A 17 15.52 -10.45 7.79
N VAL A 18 16.81 -10.45 7.44
CA VAL A 18 17.32 -9.68 6.30
C VAL A 18 16.71 -10.21 4.99
N PHE A 19 16.69 -11.53 4.80
CA PHE A 19 16.10 -12.14 3.62
C PHE A 19 14.60 -11.82 3.49
N ALA A 20 13.86 -11.93 4.60
CA ALA A 20 12.44 -11.56 4.64
C ALA A 20 12.21 -10.09 4.30
N MET A 21 13.08 -9.19 4.78
CA MET A 21 13.00 -7.75 4.49
C MET A 21 13.27 -7.45 3.01
N VAL A 22 14.27 -8.11 2.41
CA VAL A 22 14.57 -7.97 0.98
C VAL A 22 13.41 -8.47 0.13
N MET A 23 12.89 -9.66 0.44
CA MET A 23 11.71 -10.21 -0.26
C MET A 23 10.49 -9.30 -0.13
N ALA A 24 10.21 -8.80 1.08
CA ALA A 24 9.13 -7.83 1.30
C ALA A 24 9.34 -6.54 0.48
N SER A 25 10.59 -6.08 0.35
CA SER A 25 10.92 -4.90 -0.45
C SER A 25 10.69 -5.14 -1.94
N VAL A 26 11.07 -6.31 -2.46
CA VAL A 26 10.82 -6.69 -3.86
C VAL A 26 9.32 -6.76 -4.16
N ILE A 27 8.53 -7.35 -3.25
CA ILE A 27 7.07 -7.42 -3.40
C ILE A 27 6.46 -6.02 -3.34
N ALA A 28 6.88 -5.18 -2.39
CA ALA A 28 6.42 -3.80 -2.29
C ALA A 28 6.73 -3.00 -3.57
N LEU A 29 7.92 -3.19 -4.17
CA LEU A 29 8.29 -2.60 -5.44
C LEU A 29 7.42 -3.11 -6.59
N ALA A 30 7.15 -4.42 -6.66
CA ALA A 30 6.28 -4.98 -7.69
C ALA A 30 4.85 -4.44 -7.59
N VAL A 31 4.30 -4.33 -6.38
CA VAL A 31 2.96 -3.75 -6.14
C VAL A 31 2.95 -2.25 -6.44
N GLY A 32 3.98 -1.51 -6.01
CA GLY A 32 4.12 -0.09 -6.32
C GLY A 32 4.25 0.16 -7.83
N TRP A 33 4.95 -0.71 -8.54
CA TRP A 33 5.08 -0.67 -9.99
C TRP A 33 3.76 -0.94 -10.71
N LEU A 34 2.97 -1.91 -10.24
CA LEU A 34 1.60 -2.12 -10.74
C LEU A 34 0.74 -0.87 -10.53
N GLY A 35 0.82 -0.26 -9.35
CA GLY A 35 0.15 1.01 -9.07
C GLY A 35 0.60 2.14 -9.99
N PHE A 36 1.89 2.20 -10.31
CA PHE A 36 2.44 3.18 -11.26
C PHE A 36 1.94 2.95 -12.69
N GLN A 37 1.86 1.69 -13.15
CA GLN A 37 1.30 1.38 -14.47
C GLN A 37 -0.19 1.69 -14.57
N LEU A 38 -0.94 1.52 -13.48
CA LEU A 38 -2.36 1.92 -13.42
C LEU A 38 -2.53 3.44 -13.35
N TRP A 39 -1.49 4.17 -12.92
CA TRP A 39 -1.54 5.62 -12.75
C TRP A 39 -1.65 6.37 -14.08
N ILE A 40 -0.84 6.01 -15.08
CA ILE A 40 -0.78 6.71 -16.37
C ILE A 40 -2.13 6.64 -17.13
N PRO A 41 -2.75 5.46 -17.31
CA PRO A 41 -4.07 5.36 -17.93
C PRO A 41 -5.11 6.14 -17.13
N ASN A 42 -5.07 6.06 -15.79
CA ASN A 42 -6.03 6.75 -14.94
C ASN A 42 -5.94 8.27 -15.10
N VAL A 43 -4.75 8.87 -15.14
CA VAL A 43 -4.62 10.34 -15.29
C VAL A 43 -5.24 10.82 -16.61
N ILE A 44 -5.02 10.05 -17.69
CA ILE A 44 -5.47 10.40 -19.05
C ILE A 44 -6.98 10.20 -19.21
N THR A 45 -7.53 9.11 -18.65
CA THR A 45 -8.96 8.79 -18.78
C THR A 45 -9.83 9.54 -17.76
N PHE A 46 -9.39 9.67 -16.50
CA PHE A 46 -10.21 10.26 -15.44
C PHE A 46 -10.31 11.79 -15.51
N SER A 47 -9.30 12.48 -16.04
CA SER A 47 -9.35 13.95 -16.15
C SER A 47 -10.54 14.46 -16.97
N ASN A 48 -10.95 13.71 -18.01
CA ASN A 48 -12.12 14.03 -18.82
C ASN A 48 -13.44 13.52 -18.20
N LEU A 49 -13.40 12.39 -17.47
CA LEU A 49 -14.59 11.80 -16.84
C LEU A 49 -15.05 12.59 -15.61
N ILE A 50 -14.12 13.03 -14.76
CA ILE A 50 -14.42 13.83 -13.55
C ILE A 50 -15.18 15.11 -13.92
N ALA A 51 -14.78 15.76 -15.03
CA ALA A 51 -15.40 17.00 -15.50
C ALA A 51 -16.85 16.84 -16.00
N GLN A 52 -17.25 15.61 -16.36
CA GLN A 52 -18.60 15.29 -16.86
C GLN A 52 -19.44 14.50 -15.85
N SER A 53 -18.90 14.23 -14.66
CA SER A 53 -19.53 13.38 -13.66
C SER A 53 -20.64 14.10 -12.89
N ALA A 54 -21.63 13.32 -12.45
CA ALA A 54 -22.72 13.82 -11.59
C ALA A 54 -22.22 14.17 -10.17
N ASN A 55 -21.12 13.54 -9.72
CA ASN A 55 -20.56 13.72 -8.39
C ASN A 55 -19.01 13.77 -8.42
N PRO A 56 -18.41 14.91 -8.79
CA PRO A 56 -16.96 15.04 -9.03
C PRO A 56 -16.12 14.77 -7.78
N THR A 57 -16.66 15.00 -6.58
CA THR A 57 -15.95 14.76 -5.32
C THR A 57 -15.70 13.27 -5.06
N VAL A 58 -16.66 12.40 -5.40
CA VAL A 58 -16.56 10.96 -5.20
C VAL A 58 -15.56 10.36 -6.19
N GLU A 59 -15.65 10.76 -7.46
CA GLU A 59 -14.72 10.29 -8.50
C GLU A 59 -13.29 10.77 -8.27
N GLN A 60 -13.11 12.00 -7.78
CA GLN A 60 -11.79 12.50 -7.39
C GLN A 60 -11.20 11.69 -6.21
N GLY A 61 -12.03 11.31 -5.24
CA GLY A 61 -11.62 10.43 -4.14
C GLY A 61 -11.16 9.04 -4.62
N VAL A 62 -11.93 8.44 -5.54
CA VAL A 62 -11.56 7.16 -6.18
C VAL A 62 -10.26 7.29 -6.97
N TYR A 63 -10.09 8.35 -7.74
CA TYR A 63 -8.87 8.62 -8.48
C TYR A 63 -7.65 8.74 -7.55
N ILE A 64 -7.77 9.47 -6.44
CA ILE A 64 -6.72 9.57 -5.43
C ILE A 64 -6.39 8.20 -4.81
N PHE A 65 -7.42 7.40 -4.52
CA PHE A 65 -7.23 6.06 -3.95
C PHE A 65 -6.52 5.11 -4.93
N LEU A 66 -6.93 5.08 -6.20
CA LEU A 66 -6.30 4.26 -7.24
C LEU A 66 -4.88 4.73 -7.57
N SER A 67 -4.59 6.02 -7.40
CA SER A 67 -3.26 6.59 -7.60
C SER A 67 -2.33 6.49 -6.38
N ALA A 68 -2.85 6.09 -5.22
CA ALA A 68 -2.06 6.00 -4.00
C ALA A 68 -1.05 4.85 -3.98
N GLY A 69 -1.04 3.95 -4.97
CA GLY A 69 -0.19 2.76 -5.02
C GLY A 69 1.31 3.03 -4.81
N PRO A 70 1.95 3.92 -5.59
CA PRO A 70 3.35 4.27 -5.40
C PRO A 70 3.63 4.88 -4.02
N LEU A 71 2.70 5.67 -3.49
CA LEU A 71 2.83 6.28 -2.16
C LEU A 71 2.74 5.24 -1.05
N MET A 72 1.82 4.27 -1.16
CA MET A 72 1.68 3.18 -0.20
C MET A 72 2.89 2.24 -0.23
N ALA A 73 3.42 1.94 -1.42
CA ALA A 73 4.64 1.16 -1.58
C ALA A 73 5.86 1.89 -1.00
N GLY A 74 6.03 3.18 -1.33
CA GLY A 74 7.11 4.02 -0.80
C GLY A 74 7.02 4.19 0.71
N GLY A 75 5.82 4.48 1.24
CA GLY A 75 5.57 4.61 2.68
C GLY A 75 5.86 3.30 3.43
N GLY A 76 5.43 2.16 2.89
CA GLY A 76 5.70 0.84 3.48
C GLY A 76 7.20 0.52 3.50
N LEU A 77 7.91 0.82 2.41
CA LEU A 77 9.36 0.68 2.34
C LEU A 77 10.06 1.57 3.38
N VAL A 78 9.76 2.86 3.42
CA VAL A 78 10.40 3.80 4.35
C VAL A 78 10.12 3.41 5.80
N LEU A 79 8.86 3.15 6.16
CA LEU A 79 8.48 2.80 7.53
C LEU A 79 9.04 1.44 7.96
N GLY A 80 9.07 0.47 7.05
CA GLY A 80 9.62 -0.84 7.36
C GLY A 80 11.14 -0.83 7.48
N TRP A 81 11.86 -0.13 6.60
CA TRP A 81 13.32 0.05 6.73
C TRP A 81 13.68 0.87 7.97
N PHE A 82 12.91 1.90 8.29
CA PHE A 82 13.08 2.69 9.52
C PHE A 82 12.93 1.80 10.76
N SER A 83 11.86 1.01 10.84
CA SER A 83 11.64 0.11 11.99
C SER A 83 12.62 -1.07 12.05
N PHE A 84 13.13 -1.53 10.91
CA PHE A 84 14.16 -2.56 10.82
C PHE A 84 15.53 -2.05 11.31
N LEU A 85 15.99 -0.91 10.80
CA LEU A 85 17.35 -0.38 11.06
C LEU A 85 17.44 0.45 12.34
N ILE A 86 16.50 1.36 12.58
CA ILE A 86 16.58 2.34 13.68
C ILE A 86 15.96 1.77 14.95
N LEU A 87 14.75 1.22 14.86
CA LEU A 87 14.06 0.63 16.01
C LEU A 87 14.55 -0.78 16.34
N ARG A 88 15.40 -1.38 15.50
CA ARG A 88 15.90 -2.77 15.63
C ARG A 88 14.77 -3.77 15.87
N ARG A 89 13.61 -3.57 15.23
CA ARG A 89 12.44 -4.46 15.31
C ARG A 89 12.24 -5.16 13.97
N PRO A 90 13.06 -6.20 13.66
CA PRO A 90 13.03 -6.83 12.36
C PRO A 90 11.65 -7.40 12.00
N GLY A 91 10.95 -7.97 12.97
CA GLY A 91 9.60 -8.50 12.81
C GLY A 91 8.55 -7.44 12.44
N ALA A 92 8.69 -6.21 12.93
CA ALA A 92 7.81 -5.10 12.55
C ALA A 92 8.22 -4.53 11.19
N GLY A 93 9.53 -4.47 10.89
CA GLY A 93 10.08 -3.96 9.64
C GLY A 93 9.51 -4.62 8.39
N TRP A 94 9.72 -5.93 8.25
CA TRP A 94 9.25 -6.65 7.06
C TRP A 94 7.72 -6.65 6.95
N ARG A 95 7.01 -6.70 8.09
CA ARG A 95 5.55 -6.62 8.14
C ARG A 95 5.07 -5.28 7.59
N LEU A 96 5.62 -4.16 8.05
CA LEU A 96 5.21 -2.83 7.58
C LEU A 96 5.50 -2.63 6.09
N THR A 97 6.64 -3.12 5.60
CA THR A 97 6.96 -3.08 4.16
C THR A 97 6.01 -3.90 3.30
N LEU A 98 5.54 -5.05 3.79
CA LEU A 98 4.65 -5.91 3.02
C LEU A 98 3.17 -5.55 3.17
N PHE A 99 2.69 -5.34 4.39
CA PHE A 99 1.27 -5.19 4.68
C PHE A 99 0.69 -3.90 4.10
N LEU A 100 1.41 -2.79 4.15
CA LEU A 100 0.89 -1.51 3.67
C LEU A 100 0.57 -1.55 2.16
N PRO A 101 1.49 -1.96 1.25
CA PRO A 101 1.16 -2.11 -0.16
C PRO A 101 0.17 -3.25 -0.42
N MET A 102 0.21 -4.36 0.32
CA MET A 102 -0.76 -5.45 0.17
C MET A 102 -2.19 -5.03 0.50
N ILE A 103 -2.40 -4.30 1.59
CA ILE A 103 -3.73 -3.80 2.00
C ILE A 103 -4.28 -2.91 0.89
N TRP A 104 -3.47 -2.01 0.34
CA TRP A 104 -3.87 -1.17 -0.79
C TRP A 104 -4.23 -2.02 -2.02
N ALA A 105 -3.39 -2.97 -2.42
CA ALA A 105 -3.65 -3.82 -3.58
C ALA A 105 -4.94 -4.63 -3.44
N VAL A 106 -5.17 -5.21 -2.26
CA VAL A 106 -6.41 -5.95 -1.96
C VAL A 106 -7.62 -5.02 -2.00
N ALA A 107 -7.51 -3.82 -1.45
CA ALA A 107 -8.60 -2.85 -1.47
C ALA A 107 -8.92 -2.36 -2.89
N VAL A 108 -7.92 -2.19 -3.76
CA VAL A 108 -8.12 -1.89 -5.19
C VAL A 108 -8.81 -3.05 -5.90
N LEU A 109 -8.38 -4.30 -5.67
CA LEU A 109 -9.01 -5.47 -6.27
C LEU A 109 -10.46 -5.64 -5.81
N ALA A 110 -10.73 -5.43 -4.52
CA ALA A 110 -12.09 -5.46 -3.97
C ALA A 110 -12.96 -4.37 -4.61
N TYR A 111 -12.43 -3.16 -4.77
CA TYR A 111 -13.14 -2.08 -5.46
C TYR A 111 -13.45 -2.42 -6.92
N MET A 112 -12.46 -2.93 -7.67
CA MET A 112 -12.66 -3.34 -9.07
C MET A 112 -13.69 -4.48 -9.19
N ALA A 113 -13.68 -5.43 -8.26
CA ALA A 113 -14.69 -6.49 -8.21
C ALA A 113 -16.09 -5.89 -8.04
N VAL A 114 -16.28 -4.99 -7.07
CA VAL A 114 -17.57 -4.32 -6.83
C VAL A 114 -18.02 -3.52 -8.05
N VAL A 115 -17.13 -2.73 -8.66
CA VAL A 115 -17.43 -1.95 -9.87
C VAL A 115 -17.85 -2.85 -11.03
N SER A 116 -17.18 -3.99 -11.21
CA SER A 116 -17.49 -4.94 -12.28
C SER A 116 -18.83 -5.67 -12.08
N THR A 117 -19.19 -6.00 -10.83
CA THR A 117 -20.40 -6.78 -10.54
C THR A 117 -21.63 -5.92 -10.31
N VAL A 118 -21.47 -4.72 -9.74
CA VAL A 118 -22.58 -3.86 -9.31
C VAL A 118 -22.79 -2.67 -10.24
N CYS A 119 -21.71 -2.11 -10.80
CA CYS A 119 -21.78 -0.87 -11.57
C CYS A 119 -21.69 -1.05 -13.09
N GLU A 120 -21.81 -2.29 -13.60
CA GLU A 120 -21.67 -2.62 -15.04
C GLU A 120 -20.38 -2.05 -15.66
N GLY A 121 -19.31 -1.92 -14.87
CA GLY A 121 -18.04 -1.33 -15.31
C GLY A 121 -17.97 0.20 -15.25
N ARG A 122 -18.97 0.89 -14.69
CA ARG A 122 -18.92 2.33 -14.40
C ARG A 122 -18.26 2.60 -13.04
N PHE A 123 -17.38 3.59 -12.97
CA PHE A 123 -16.63 3.90 -11.74
C PHE A 123 -17.51 4.35 -10.56
N ALA A 124 -18.71 4.87 -10.83
CA ALA A 124 -19.73 5.17 -9.83
C ALA A 124 -21.06 4.52 -10.23
N CYS A 125 -21.62 3.72 -9.33
CA CYS A 125 -22.98 3.18 -9.44
C CYS A 125 -24.00 4.29 -9.15
N GLY A 126 -24.36 5.10 -10.15
CA GLY A 126 -25.54 5.97 -10.11
C GLY A 126 -25.63 6.96 -8.92
N LEU A 127 -24.51 7.31 -8.29
CA LEU A 127 -24.38 8.43 -7.37
C LEU A 127 -23.91 9.67 -8.13
#